data_AF-A0A2D7UXQ2-F1
#
_entry.id   AF-A0A2D7UXQ2-F1
#
_cell.length_a   1.000
_cell.length_b   1.000
_cell.length_c   1.000
_cell.angle_alpha   90.00
_cell.angle_beta   90.00
_cell.angle_gamma   90.00
#
_symmetry.space_group_name_H-M   'P 1'
#
loop_
_entity.id
_entity.type
_entity.pdbx_description
1 polymer ?
#
loop_
_entity_poly.entity_id
_entity_poly.type
_entity_poly.pdbx_seq_one_letter_code
_entity_poly.pdbx_strand_id
1 'polypeptide(L)'
;MADSPPVTTNQGSLYEQFGVASTISHQELKRVYRKLAFTYHPDRNAGNSSRMQQLNRAWFVLSDPDRRFKYDQSLKLPPTSDPAQKQPPPRGAHRNAKAKWFESLRRQSTRLGFEAAQSATRALATRHKCPQETYEKLAESIVRDLATDVQNKAQLARKAGSAPLDLALVVALLGIKQHCEQLLKACTASEVSQRDIREAQLLDRMWDNLAHGISRDIEMQLGGNPRMLKALTGRRV
;
A
#
# COMPACT_ATOMS: atom_id res chain seq x y z
N MET A 1 7.22 42.53 -4.08
CA MET A 1 6.49 41.78 -3.05
C MET A 1 5.46 40.93 -3.77
N ALA A 2 5.69 39.62 -3.86
CA ALA A 2 4.77 38.72 -4.58
C ALA A 2 3.72 38.22 -3.58
N ASP A 3 2.49 38.73 -3.73
CA ASP A 3 1.32 38.19 -3.02
C ASP A 3 1.14 36.73 -3.40
N SER A 4 1.22 35.85 -2.40
CA SER A 4 0.88 34.44 -2.53
C SER A 4 -0.63 34.32 -2.75
N PRO A 5 -1.12 33.47 -3.68
CA PRO A 5 -2.54 33.36 -3.95
C PRO A 5 -3.32 32.90 -2.70
N PRO A 6 -4.57 33.35 -2.53
CA PRO A 6 -5.38 33.01 -1.36
C PRO A 6 -5.58 31.49 -1.29
N VAL A 7 -5.17 30.90 -0.17
CA VAL A 7 -5.37 29.48 0.13
C VAL A 7 -6.89 29.25 0.17
N THR A 8 -7.43 28.63 -0.87
CA THR A 8 -8.84 28.26 -0.94
C THR A 8 -9.05 27.06 -0.02
N THR A 9 -9.21 27.32 1.28
CA THR A 9 -9.74 26.35 2.25
C THR A 9 -11.20 26.12 1.92
N ASN A 10 -11.47 25.09 1.13
CA ASN A 10 -12.82 24.68 0.80
C ASN A 10 -13.44 24.05 2.06
N GLN A 11 -14.23 24.83 2.81
CA GLN A 11 -14.89 24.42 4.04
C GLN A 11 -15.81 23.22 3.76
N GLY A 12 -15.75 22.17 4.59
CA GLY A 12 -16.41 20.88 4.41
C GLY A 12 -15.69 19.89 3.49
N SER A 13 -14.50 20.21 2.97
CA SER A 13 -13.77 19.32 2.07
C SER A 13 -13.03 18.18 2.80
N LEU A 14 -12.66 17.15 2.04
CA LEU A 14 -11.80 16.06 2.55
C LEU A 14 -10.39 16.56 2.90
N TYR A 15 -9.94 17.68 2.31
CA TYR A 15 -8.67 18.31 2.62
C TYR A 15 -8.68 18.97 4.01
N GLU A 16 -9.80 19.58 4.39
CA GLU A 16 -9.98 20.19 5.70
C GLU A 16 -9.89 19.16 6.84
N GLN A 17 -10.30 17.91 6.60
CA GLN A 17 -10.16 16.84 7.60
C GLN A 17 -8.69 16.61 7.99
N PHE A 18 -7.76 16.92 7.10
CA PHE A 18 -6.31 16.89 7.34
C PHE A 18 -5.73 18.24 7.77
N GLY A 19 -6.52 19.32 7.71
CA GLY A 19 -6.05 20.69 7.95
C GLY A 19 -5.09 21.18 6.86
N VAL A 20 -5.30 20.77 5.60
CA VAL A 20 -4.40 21.08 4.48
C VAL A 20 -5.14 21.73 3.32
N ALA A 21 -4.39 22.41 2.45
CA ALA A 21 -4.93 22.97 1.20
C ALA A 21 -5.15 21.88 0.14
N SER A 22 -6.06 22.13 -0.82
CA SER A 22 -6.32 21.22 -1.96
C SER A 22 -5.11 21.06 -2.89
N THR A 23 -4.21 22.04 -2.89
CA THR A 23 -2.94 22.05 -3.64
C THR A 23 -1.85 21.15 -3.04
N ILE A 24 -2.10 20.51 -1.89
CA ILE A 24 -1.10 19.68 -1.21
C ILE A 24 -0.58 18.54 -2.11
N SER A 25 0.73 18.34 -2.12
CA SER A 25 1.31 17.20 -2.84
C SER A 25 0.88 15.87 -2.22
N HIS A 26 0.87 14.80 -3.01
CA HIS A 26 0.51 13.47 -2.50
C HIS A 26 1.48 13.01 -1.38
N GLN A 27 2.77 13.37 -1.48
CA GLN A 27 3.77 13.03 -0.47
C GLN A 27 3.53 13.76 0.85
N GLU A 28 3.19 15.06 0.82
CA GLU A 28 2.87 15.83 2.02
C GLU A 28 1.56 15.35 2.65
N LEU A 29 0.53 15.07 1.84
CA LEU A 29 -0.73 14.52 2.33
C LEU A 29 -0.49 13.19 3.07
N LYS A 30 0.39 12.33 2.53
CA LYS A 30 0.80 11.07 3.17
C LYS A 30 1.46 11.32 4.53
N ARG A 31 2.35 12.31 4.63
CA ARG A 31 3.01 12.69 5.89
C ARG A 31 2.01 13.20 6.94
N VAL A 32 1.09 14.08 6.53
CA VAL A 32 0.05 14.62 7.42
C VAL A 32 -0.88 13.52 7.92
N TYR A 33 -1.33 12.64 7.02
CA TYR A 33 -2.15 11.49 7.41
C TYR A 33 -1.41 10.61 8.43
N ARG A 34 -0.11 10.30 8.24
CA ARG A 34 0.67 9.50 9.20
C ARG A 34 0.65 10.07 10.60
N LYS A 35 0.91 11.37 10.71
CA LYS A 35 0.93 12.09 11.98
C LYS A 35 -0.43 11.99 12.68
N LEU A 36 -1.52 12.20 11.94
CA LEU A 36 -2.88 12.14 12.48
C LEU A 36 -3.32 10.71 12.81
N ALA A 37 -2.98 9.73 11.97
CA ALA A 37 -3.27 8.32 12.21
C ALA A 37 -2.54 7.78 13.45
N PHE A 38 -1.30 8.19 13.68
CA PHE A 38 -0.58 7.89 14.91
C PHE A 38 -1.26 8.51 16.14
N THR A 39 -1.69 9.77 16.01
CA THR A 39 -2.37 10.51 17.09
C THR A 39 -3.75 9.93 17.43
N TYR A 40 -4.49 9.43 16.44
CA TYR A 40 -5.87 8.98 16.61
C TYR A 40 -6.06 7.46 16.51
N HIS A 41 -4.98 6.67 16.60
CA HIS A 41 -5.06 5.21 16.50
C HIS A 41 -5.92 4.61 17.62
N PRO A 42 -6.94 3.77 17.31
CA PRO A 42 -7.86 3.24 18.31
C PRO A 42 -7.18 2.38 19.37
N ASP A 43 -6.13 1.64 19.00
CA ASP A 43 -5.40 0.77 19.94
C ASP A 43 -4.47 1.53 20.90
N ARG A 44 -4.09 2.78 20.57
CA ARG A 44 -3.20 3.59 21.41
C ARG A 44 -3.96 4.64 22.20
N ASN A 45 -5.06 5.15 21.64
CA ASN A 45 -5.87 6.22 22.20
C ASN A 45 -7.35 5.85 22.11
N ALA A 46 -7.83 5.12 23.14
CA ALA A 46 -9.23 4.79 23.31
C ALA A 46 -10.04 6.09 23.48
N GLY A 47 -10.79 6.49 22.45
CA GLY A 47 -11.62 7.70 22.45
C GLY A 47 -11.74 8.41 21.10
N ASN A 48 -10.79 8.18 20.17
CA ASN A 48 -10.73 8.92 18.90
C ASN A 48 -11.14 8.12 17.66
N SER A 49 -11.90 7.02 17.84
CA SER A 49 -12.33 6.15 16.73
C SER A 49 -13.11 6.91 15.64
N SER A 50 -13.97 7.86 16.02
CA SER A 50 -14.75 8.66 15.06
C SER A 50 -13.84 9.55 14.19
N ARG A 51 -12.86 10.24 14.80
CA ARG A 51 -11.90 11.08 14.08
C ARG A 51 -11.05 10.24 13.12
N MET A 52 -10.59 9.08 13.58
CA MET A 52 -9.84 8.16 12.74
C MET A 52 -10.67 7.64 11.55
N GLN A 53 -11.95 7.33 11.76
CA GLN A 53 -12.84 6.94 10.67
C GLN A 53 -13.03 8.05 9.63
N GLN A 54 -13.13 9.32 10.04
CA GLN A 54 -13.19 10.47 9.12
C GLN A 54 -11.90 10.56 8.29
N LEU A 55 -10.74 10.57 8.95
CA LEU A 55 -9.43 10.61 8.29
C LEU A 55 -9.27 9.45 7.29
N ASN A 56 -9.75 8.26 7.64
CA ASN A 56 -9.72 7.10 6.73
C ASN A 56 -10.60 7.29 5.49
N ARG A 57 -11.79 7.87 5.65
CA ARG A 57 -12.69 8.17 4.52
C ARG A 57 -12.08 9.23 3.60
N ALA A 58 -11.52 10.30 4.16
CA ALA A 58 -10.85 11.33 3.37
C ALA A 58 -9.63 10.77 2.63
N TRP A 59 -8.80 9.97 3.31
CA TRP A 59 -7.64 9.32 2.71
C TRP A 59 -8.03 8.37 1.58
N PHE A 60 -9.10 7.59 1.76
CA PHE A 60 -9.59 6.66 0.73
C PHE A 60 -9.88 7.37 -0.59
N VAL A 61 -10.31 8.64 -0.57
CA VAL A 61 -10.55 9.40 -1.80
C VAL A 61 -9.28 10.10 -2.27
N LEU A 62 -8.57 10.81 -1.38
CA LEU A 62 -7.48 11.70 -1.76
C LEU A 62 -6.14 10.98 -2.04
N SER A 63 -5.98 9.74 -1.58
CA SER A 63 -4.74 8.97 -1.79
C SER A 63 -4.64 8.34 -3.18
N ASP A 64 -5.77 8.16 -3.85
CA ASP A 64 -5.85 7.50 -5.14
C ASP A 64 -5.98 8.57 -6.23
N PRO A 65 -5.06 8.63 -7.21
CA PRO A 65 -5.05 9.70 -8.21
C PRO A 65 -6.37 9.86 -8.95
N ASP A 66 -7.01 8.74 -9.32
CA ASP A 66 -8.27 8.75 -10.09
C ASP A 66 -9.44 9.24 -9.23
N ARG A 67 -9.53 8.79 -7.97
CA ARG A 67 -10.55 9.26 -7.03
C ARG A 67 -10.33 10.71 -6.63
N ARG A 68 -9.08 11.11 -6.39
CA ARG A 68 -8.72 12.50 -6.08
C ARG A 68 -9.10 13.41 -7.24
N PHE A 69 -8.77 13.02 -8.48
CA PHE A 69 -9.14 13.78 -9.67
C PHE A 69 -10.66 13.97 -9.80
N LYS A 70 -11.45 12.89 -9.65
CA LYS A 70 -12.92 12.96 -9.69
C LYS A 70 -13.49 13.82 -8.57
N TYR A 71 -12.91 13.73 -7.38
CA TYR A 71 -13.30 14.56 -6.24
C TYR A 71 -12.99 16.04 -6.51
N ASP A 72 -11.78 16.35 -6.97
CA ASP A 72 -11.36 17.72 -7.29
C ASP A 72 -12.20 18.32 -8.42
N GLN A 73 -12.62 17.51 -9.39
CA GLN A 73 -13.57 17.94 -10.43
C GLN A 73 -14.94 18.28 -9.83
N SER A 74 -15.45 17.46 -8.90
CA SER A 74 -16.74 17.71 -8.23
C SER A 74 -16.77 18.99 -7.40
N LEU A 75 -15.60 19.48 -6.94
CA LEU A 75 -15.49 20.74 -6.20
C LEU A 75 -15.54 21.98 -7.10
N LYS A 76 -15.33 21.84 -8.42
CA LYS A 76 -15.29 22.95 -9.39
C LYS A 76 -16.61 23.18 -10.12
N LEU A 77 -17.52 22.20 -10.07
CA LEU A 77 -18.84 22.31 -10.70
C LEU A 77 -19.76 23.11 -9.78
N PRO A 78 -20.55 24.08 -10.31
CA PRO A 78 -21.66 24.66 -9.56
C PRO A 78 -22.64 23.55 -9.13
N PRO A 79 -23.47 23.75 -8.10
CA PRO A 79 -24.47 22.77 -7.68
C PRO A 79 -25.59 22.66 -8.72
N THR A 80 -25.29 22.13 -9.91
CA THR A 80 -26.28 21.80 -10.94
C THR A 80 -26.62 20.33 -10.80
N SER A 81 -27.45 20.03 -9.81
CA SER A 81 -28.44 18.95 -9.79
C SER A 81 -29.07 18.90 -8.40
N ASP A 82 -30.39 18.86 -8.38
CA ASP A 82 -31.23 18.68 -7.20
C ASP A 82 -30.59 17.76 -6.14
N PRO A 83 -30.49 18.17 -4.86
CA PRO A 83 -30.03 17.30 -3.78
C PRO A 83 -30.88 16.02 -3.63
N ALA A 84 -32.05 15.95 -4.27
CA ALA A 84 -32.93 14.79 -4.36
C ALA A 84 -32.41 13.64 -5.26
N GLN A 85 -31.37 13.84 -6.09
CA GLN A 85 -30.79 12.77 -6.93
C GLN A 85 -29.55 12.09 -6.35
N LYS A 86 -29.14 12.39 -5.11
CA LYS A 86 -28.30 11.44 -4.36
C LYS A 86 -29.21 10.33 -3.86
N GLN A 87 -29.51 9.36 -4.73
CA GLN A 87 -30.21 8.15 -4.31
C GLN A 87 -29.48 7.58 -3.08
N PRO A 88 -30.17 7.37 -1.94
CA PRO A 88 -29.56 6.67 -0.82
C PRO A 88 -29.07 5.33 -1.37
N PRO A 89 -27.85 4.91 -0.99
CA PRO A 89 -27.26 3.71 -1.57
C PRO A 89 -28.24 2.55 -1.38
N PRO A 90 -28.55 1.76 -2.42
CA PRO A 90 -29.61 0.75 -2.38
C PRO A 90 -29.40 -0.17 -1.16
N ARG A 91 -30.47 -0.55 -0.46
CA ARG A 91 -30.40 -1.45 0.70
C ARG A 91 -29.62 -2.72 0.30
N GLY A 92 -28.39 -2.87 0.80
CA GLY A 92 -27.41 -3.87 0.36
C GLY A 92 -26.03 -3.32 -0.04
N ALA A 93 -25.93 -2.02 -0.33
CA ALA A 93 -24.69 -1.35 -0.72
C ALA A 93 -23.59 -1.41 0.37
N HIS A 94 -23.96 -1.54 1.65
CA HIS A 94 -23.00 -1.69 2.74
C HIS A 94 -22.20 -3.00 2.67
N ARG A 95 -22.80 -4.11 2.20
CA ARG A 95 -22.07 -5.38 1.96
C ARG A 95 -21.10 -5.22 0.77
N ASN A 96 -21.49 -4.47 -0.26
CA ASN A 96 -20.65 -4.17 -1.42
C ASN A 96 -19.54 -3.15 -1.12
N ALA A 97 -19.70 -2.25 -0.14
CA ALA A 97 -18.68 -1.27 0.21
C ALA A 97 -17.42 -1.92 0.78
N LYS A 98 -17.58 -2.93 1.66
CA LYS A 98 -16.46 -3.71 2.21
C LYS A 98 -15.74 -4.49 1.10
N ALA A 99 -16.48 -5.16 0.22
CA ALA A 99 -15.91 -5.89 -0.91
C ALA A 99 -15.13 -4.96 -1.87
N LYS A 100 -15.71 -3.81 -2.23
CA LYS A 100 -15.04 -2.78 -3.04
C LYS A 100 -13.78 -2.23 -2.38
N TRP A 101 -13.80 -2.06 -1.05
CA TRP A 101 -12.62 -1.63 -0.30
C TRP A 101 -11.49 -2.66 -0.37
N PHE A 102 -11.78 -3.95 -0.17
CA PHE A 102 -10.79 -5.02 -0.31
C PHE A 102 -10.29 -5.17 -1.75
N GLU A 103 -11.15 -5.01 -2.74
CA GLU A 103 -10.75 -5.02 -4.16
C GLU A 103 -9.81 -3.85 -4.48
N SER A 104 -10.09 -2.65 -3.94
CA SER A 104 -9.16 -1.52 -4.05
C SER A 104 -7.82 -1.82 -3.37
N LEU A 105 -7.83 -2.41 -2.18
CA LEU A 105 -6.62 -2.79 -1.45
C LEU A 105 -5.81 -3.85 -2.21
N ARG A 106 -6.50 -4.83 -2.82
CA ARG A 106 -5.89 -5.82 -3.72
C ARG A 106 -5.19 -5.13 -4.88
N ARG A 107 -5.87 -4.24 -5.61
CA ARG A 107 -5.27 -3.50 -6.73
C ARG A 107 -4.07 -2.68 -6.30
N GLN A 108 -4.15 -1.95 -5.19
CA GLN A 108 -3.04 -1.14 -4.69
C GLN A 108 -1.84 -2.00 -4.29
N SER A 109 -2.06 -3.10 -3.55
CA SER A 109 -0.97 -4.00 -3.14
C SER A 109 -0.32 -4.69 -4.34
N THR A 110 -1.10 -5.15 -5.33
CA THR A 110 -0.56 -5.70 -6.59
C THR A 110 0.25 -4.65 -7.35
N ARG A 111 -0.26 -3.41 -7.48
CA ARG A 111 0.45 -2.33 -8.18
C ARG A 111 1.79 -2.01 -7.53
N LEU A 112 1.81 -1.88 -6.20
CA LEU A 112 3.03 -1.66 -5.43
C LEU A 112 4.02 -2.83 -5.58
N GLY A 113 3.51 -4.07 -5.54
CA GLY A 113 4.32 -5.26 -5.82
C GLY A 113 4.96 -5.22 -7.21
N PHE A 114 4.21 -4.79 -8.22
CA PHE A 114 4.69 -4.65 -9.59
C PHE A 114 5.75 -3.55 -9.73
N GLU A 115 5.52 -2.37 -9.15
CA GLU A 115 6.50 -1.27 -9.11
C GLU A 115 7.80 -1.71 -8.41
N ALA A 116 7.67 -2.42 -7.28
CA ALA A 116 8.82 -2.96 -6.54
C ALA A 116 9.57 -4.01 -7.36
N ALA A 117 8.86 -4.90 -8.04
CA ALA A 117 9.44 -5.94 -8.88
C ALA A 117 10.16 -5.36 -10.09
N GLN A 118 9.57 -4.39 -10.80
CA GLN A 118 10.23 -3.71 -11.92
C GLN A 118 11.53 -3.02 -11.49
N SER A 119 11.49 -2.30 -10.36
CA SER A 119 12.66 -1.65 -9.79
C SER A 119 13.75 -2.66 -9.41
N ALA A 120 13.36 -3.75 -8.73
CA ALA A 120 14.28 -4.82 -8.32
C ALA A 120 14.90 -5.53 -9.52
N THR A 121 14.10 -5.89 -10.53
CA THR A 121 14.52 -6.52 -11.77
C THR A 121 15.57 -5.69 -12.50
N ARG A 122 15.34 -4.38 -12.69
CA ARG A 122 16.32 -3.49 -13.32
C ARG A 122 17.64 -3.46 -12.54
N ALA A 123 17.57 -3.29 -11.22
CA ALA A 123 18.76 -3.25 -10.36
C ALA A 123 19.57 -4.55 -10.40
N LEU A 124 18.88 -5.70 -10.33
CA LEU A 124 19.52 -7.02 -10.34
C LEU A 124 20.08 -7.39 -11.72
N ALA A 125 19.38 -7.06 -12.81
CA ALA A 125 19.88 -7.27 -14.17
C ALA A 125 21.19 -6.53 -14.40
N THR A 126 21.28 -5.26 -13.96
CA THR A 126 22.54 -4.49 -14.01
C THR A 126 23.62 -5.12 -13.12
N ARG A 127 23.30 -5.45 -11.86
CA ARG A 127 24.28 -6.03 -10.90
C ARG A 127 24.87 -7.35 -11.39
N HIS A 128 24.03 -8.22 -11.94
CA HIS A 128 24.42 -9.57 -12.36
C HIS A 128 24.74 -9.69 -13.85
N LYS A 129 24.71 -8.57 -14.59
CA LYS A 129 25.02 -8.51 -16.03
C LYS A 129 24.25 -9.54 -16.85
N CYS A 130 22.95 -9.65 -16.61
CA CYS A 130 22.07 -10.59 -17.34
C CYS A 130 20.88 -9.86 -17.99
N PRO A 131 20.21 -10.47 -18.98
CA PRO A 131 19.01 -9.90 -19.59
C PRO A 131 17.91 -9.66 -18.55
N GLN A 132 17.23 -8.52 -18.65
CA GLN A 132 16.15 -8.13 -17.75
C GLN A 132 15.01 -9.16 -17.72
N GLU A 133 14.70 -9.73 -18.88
CA GLU A 133 13.66 -10.78 -19.06
C GLU A 133 13.82 -11.96 -18.10
N THR A 134 15.07 -12.26 -17.68
CA THR A 134 15.38 -13.31 -16.70
C THR A 134 14.64 -13.12 -15.38
N TYR A 135 14.55 -11.88 -14.89
CA TYR A 135 13.86 -11.55 -13.64
C TYR A 135 12.39 -11.19 -13.87
N GLU A 136 12.01 -10.69 -15.05
CA GLU A 136 10.63 -10.31 -15.35
C GLU A 136 9.67 -11.49 -15.26
N LYS A 137 10.06 -12.66 -15.79
CA LYS A 137 9.23 -13.88 -15.69
C LYS A 137 9.01 -14.32 -14.25
N LEU A 138 10.04 -14.19 -13.40
CA LEU A 138 9.93 -14.48 -11.96
C LEU A 138 9.04 -13.45 -11.26
N ALA A 139 9.23 -12.16 -11.56
CA ALA A 139 8.43 -11.06 -11.04
C ALA A 139 6.93 -11.24 -11.32
N GLU A 140 6.57 -11.61 -12.55
CA GLU A 140 5.17 -11.86 -12.93
C GLU A 140 4.54 -13.00 -12.15
N SER A 141 5.30 -14.06 -11.85
CA SER A 141 4.82 -15.15 -11.00
C SER A 141 4.59 -14.67 -9.58
N ILE A 142 5.59 -14.03 -8.96
CA ILE A 142 5.51 -13.54 -7.57
C ILE A 142 4.34 -12.56 -7.42
N VAL A 143 4.23 -11.56 -8.30
CA VAL A 143 3.24 -10.48 -8.19
C VAL A 143 1.80 -10.99 -8.31
N ARG A 144 1.55 -12.03 -9.11
CA ARG A 144 0.23 -12.67 -9.21
C ARG A 144 -0.23 -13.21 -7.84
N ASP A 145 0.70 -13.76 -7.07
CA ASP A 145 0.40 -14.43 -5.81
C ASP A 145 0.42 -13.47 -4.60
N LEU A 146 1.07 -12.31 -4.72
CA LEU A 146 1.18 -11.32 -3.63
C LEU A 146 -0.18 -10.94 -3.02
N ALA A 147 -1.18 -10.70 -3.87
CA ALA A 147 -2.49 -10.20 -3.46
C ALA A 147 -3.55 -11.32 -3.36
N THR A 148 -3.12 -12.56 -3.15
CA THR A 148 -3.98 -13.63 -2.65
C THR A 148 -4.34 -13.36 -1.18
N ASP A 149 -5.52 -13.79 -0.74
CA ASP A 149 -5.94 -13.71 0.67
C ASP A 149 -5.77 -12.32 1.33
N VAL A 150 -6.09 -11.26 0.58
CA VAL A 150 -5.93 -9.86 1.01
C VAL A 150 -6.71 -9.57 2.30
N GLN A 151 -7.82 -10.28 2.53
CA GLN A 151 -8.62 -10.08 3.74
C GLN A 151 -7.84 -10.49 4.99
N ASN A 152 -7.25 -11.69 5.01
CA ASN A 152 -6.49 -12.15 6.17
C ASN A 152 -5.22 -11.31 6.35
N LYS A 153 -4.50 -10.99 5.25
CA LYS A 153 -3.31 -10.13 5.29
C LYS A 153 -3.64 -8.74 5.84
N ALA A 154 -4.77 -8.14 5.45
CA ALA A 154 -5.20 -6.84 5.98
C ALA A 154 -5.58 -6.91 7.47
N GLN A 155 -6.14 -8.04 7.94
CA GLN A 155 -6.39 -8.25 9.37
C GLN A 155 -5.09 -8.38 10.16
N LEU A 156 -4.11 -9.13 9.65
CA LEU A 156 -2.77 -9.25 10.26
C LEU A 156 -2.06 -7.89 10.30
N ALA A 157 -2.13 -7.11 9.22
CA ALA A 157 -1.55 -5.78 9.16
C ALA A 157 -2.14 -4.86 10.25
N ARG A 158 -3.46 -4.88 10.45
CA ARG A 158 -4.12 -4.11 11.51
C ARG A 158 -3.71 -4.57 12.92
N LYS A 159 -3.61 -5.89 13.14
CA LYS A 159 -3.13 -6.44 14.42
C LYS A 159 -1.68 -6.02 14.70
N ALA A 160 -0.87 -5.86 13.66
CA ALA A 160 0.47 -5.28 13.72
C ALA A 160 0.44 -3.73 13.74
N GLY A 161 -0.64 -3.10 14.20
CA GLY A 161 -0.72 -1.64 14.38
C GLY A 161 -0.55 -0.81 13.10
N SER A 162 -0.71 -1.39 11.91
CA SER A 162 -0.48 -0.69 10.65
C SER A 162 -1.57 0.36 10.42
N ALA A 163 -1.14 1.59 10.14
CA ALA A 163 -2.05 2.65 9.74
C ALA A 163 -2.77 2.26 8.42
N PRO A 164 -4.02 2.70 8.20
CA PRO A 164 -4.76 2.33 6.99
C PRO A 164 -4.07 2.70 5.67
N LEU A 165 -3.22 3.72 5.65
CA LEU A 165 -2.42 4.09 4.48
C LEU A 165 -1.35 3.05 4.13
N ASP A 166 -0.84 2.34 5.13
CA ASP A 166 0.28 1.41 4.99
C ASP A 166 -0.23 0.01 4.69
N LEU A 167 -1.55 -0.23 4.79
CA LEU A 167 -2.16 -1.54 4.56
C LEU A 167 -1.80 -2.12 3.20
N ALA A 168 -1.77 -1.33 2.13
CA ALA A 168 -1.42 -1.85 0.81
C ALA A 168 0.04 -2.33 0.74
N LEU A 169 0.96 -1.56 1.34
CA LEU A 169 2.38 -1.92 1.44
C LEU A 169 2.56 -3.16 2.33
N VAL A 170 1.92 -3.18 3.49
CA VAL A 170 2.02 -4.29 4.45
C VAL A 170 1.39 -5.56 3.89
N VAL A 171 0.27 -5.46 3.17
CA VAL A 171 -0.33 -6.61 2.47
C VAL A 171 0.63 -7.14 1.40
N ALA A 172 1.30 -6.28 0.65
CA ALA A 172 2.30 -6.71 -0.32
C ALA A 172 3.51 -7.39 0.36
N LEU A 173 4.02 -6.82 1.46
CA LEU A 173 5.11 -7.41 2.26
C LEU A 173 4.72 -8.78 2.83
N LEU A 174 3.50 -8.92 3.37
CA LEU A 174 2.98 -10.21 3.83
C LEU A 174 2.85 -11.23 2.69
N GLY A 175 2.50 -10.76 1.48
CA GLY A 175 2.54 -11.57 0.26
C GLY A 175 3.94 -12.07 -0.07
N ILE A 176 4.95 -11.19 -0.01
CA ILE A 176 6.36 -11.58 -0.22
C ILE A 176 6.77 -12.62 0.81
N LYS A 177 6.45 -12.40 2.09
CA LYS A 177 6.78 -13.34 3.17
C LYS A 177 6.16 -14.72 2.94
N GLN A 178 4.87 -14.76 2.58
CA GLN A 178 4.18 -16.01 2.26
C GLN A 178 4.86 -16.74 1.08
N HIS A 179 5.27 -15.99 0.05
CA HIS A 179 6.00 -16.54 -1.09
C HIS A 179 7.37 -17.10 -0.69
N CYS A 180 8.12 -16.38 0.15
CA CYS A 180 9.39 -16.86 0.70
C CYS A 180 9.20 -18.17 1.49
N GLU A 181 8.15 -18.27 2.30
CA GLU A 181 7.83 -19.51 3.05
C GLU A 181 7.52 -20.69 2.12
N GLN A 182 6.84 -20.45 1.00
CA GLN A 182 6.55 -21.47 -0.01
C GLN A 182 7.83 -21.90 -0.75
N LEU A 183 8.66 -20.95 -1.15
CA LEU A 183 9.95 -21.21 -1.80
C LEU A 183 10.87 -22.02 -0.89
N LEU A 184 10.98 -21.62 0.39
CA LEU A 184 11.80 -22.34 1.36
C LEU A 184 11.35 -23.80 1.52
N LYS A 185 10.05 -24.05 1.63
CA LYS A 185 9.49 -25.41 1.71
C LYS A 185 9.79 -26.23 0.45
N ALA A 186 9.69 -25.63 -0.74
CA ALA A 186 10.03 -26.30 -1.99
C ALA A 186 11.53 -26.67 -2.04
N CYS A 187 12.42 -25.77 -1.63
CA CYS A 187 13.85 -26.01 -1.58
C CYS A 187 14.29 -26.96 -0.45
N THR A 188 13.48 -27.21 0.59
CA THR A 188 13.80 -28.27 1.56
C THR A 188 13.58 -29.68 1.00
N ALA A 189 12.80 -29.81 -0.08
CA ALA A 189 12.49 -31.09 -0.71
C ALA A 189 13.40 -31.44 -1.91
N SER A 190 14.18 -30.47 -2.41
CA SER A 190 14.98 -30.58 -3.65
C SER A 190 16.25 -29.71 -3.56
N GLU A 191 17.26 -30.00 -4.39
CA GLU A 191 18.44 -29.13 -4.48
C GLU A 191 18.09 -27.70 -4.92
N VAL A 192 18.76 -26.71 -4.33
CA VAL A 192 18.56 -25.29 -4.64
C VAL A 192 19.11 -24.98 -6.03
N SER A 193 18.23 -24.59 -6.95
CA SER A 193 18.58 -24.26 -8.32
C SER A 193 19.03 -22.79 -8.49
N GLN A 194 19.67 -22.49 -9.63
CA GLN A 194 19.99 -21.11 -10.01
C GLN A 194 18.74 -20.23 -10.20
N ARG A 195 17.59 -20.84 -10.48
CA ARG A 195 16.31 -20.12 -10.53
C ARG A 195 15.91 -19.67 -9.12
N ASP A 196 16.00 -20.55 -8.14
CA ASP A 196 15.62 -20.26 -6.74
C ASP A 196 16.50 -19.15 -6.14
N ILE A 197 17.79 -19.14 -6.49
CA ILE A 197 18.72 -18.07 -6.09
C ILE A 197 18.27 -16.71 -6.65
N ARG A 198 17.90 -16.64 -7.93
CA ARG A 198 17.42 -15.39 -8.55
C ARG A 198 16.09 -14.95 -7.97
N GLU A 199 15.21 -15.90 -7.71
CA GLU A 199 13.91 -15.65 -7.08
C GLU A 199 14.10 -15.07 -5.67
N ALA A 200 14.98 -15.65 -4.87
CA ALA A 200 15.33 -15.15 -3.55
C ALA A 200 15.96 -13.74 -3.57
N GLN A 201 16.86 -13.45 -4.54
CA GLN A 201 17.41 -12.11 -4.75
C GLN A 201 16.32 -11.08 -5.07
N LEU A 202 15.37 -11.46 -5.93
CA LEU A 202 14.27 -10.61 -6.33
C LEU A 202 13.34 -10.32 -5.14
N LEU A 203 12.98 -11.35 -4.37
CA LEU A 203 12.14 -11.21 -3.16
C LEU A 203 12.77 -10.30 -2.12
N ASP A 204 14.07 -10.48 -1.82
CA ASP A 204 14.79 -9.66 -0.86
C ASP A 204 14.83 -8.19 -1.31
N ARG A 205 15.07 -7.94 -2.61
CA ARG A 205 15.13 -6.59 -3.15
C ARG A 205 13.76 -5.92 -3.24
N MET A 206 12.73 -6.68 -3.58
CA MET A 206 11.33 -6.21 -3.56
C MET A 206 10.91 -5.84 -2.14
N TRP A 207 11.29 -6.64 -1.14
CA TRP A 207 11.06 -6.33 0.26
C TRP A 207 11.68 -4.99 0.63
N ASP A 208 12.96 -4.78 0.35
CA ASP A 208 13.67 -3.53 0.69
C ASP A 208 13.00 -2.30 0.07
N ASN A 209 12.57 -2.41 -1.20
CA ASN A 209 11.88 -1.34 -1.92
C ASN A 209 10.54 -0.97 -1.24
N LEU A 210 9.76 -1.97 -0.83
CA LEU A 210 8.46 -1.77 -0.19
C LEU A 210 8.59 -1.35 1.28
N ALA A 211 9.55 -1.92 2.01
CA ALA A 211 9.78 -1.67 3.43
C ALA A 211 10.19 -0.21 3.71
N HIS A 212 10.87 0.43 2.76
CA HIS A 212 11.13 1.89 2.80
C HIS A 212 9.85 2.72 2.91
N GLY A 213 8.74 2.15 2.44
CA GLY A 213 7.43 2.76 2.49
C GLY A 213 6.73 2.67 3.84
N ILE A 214 7.21 1.91 4.83
CA ILE A 214 6.57 1.74 6.15
C ILE A 214 7.52 2.15 7.29
N SER A 215 7.02 2.29 8.51
CA SER A 215 7.90 2.55 9.66
C SER A 215 8.66 1.30 10.08
N ARG A 216 9.83 1.50 10.69
CA ARG A 216 10.68 0.39 11.16
C ARG A 216 9.96 -0.49 12.18
N ASP A 217 9.16 0.10 13.06
CA ASP A 217 8.39 -0.64 14.06
C ASP A 217 7.43 -1.64 13.42
N ILE A 218 6.71 -1.22 12.37
CA ILE A 218 5.79 -2.09 11.63
C ILE A 218 6.57 -3.19 10.92
N GLU A 219 7.68 -2.83 10.25
CA GLU A 219 8.54 -3.81 9.59
C GLU A 219 9.02 -4.90 10.58
N MET A 220 9.45 -4.50 11.78
CA MET A 220 9.87 -5.41 12.84
C MET A 220 8.72 -6.29 13.35
N GLN A 221 7.51 -5.74 13.49
CA GLN A 221 6.32 -6.53 13.88
C GLN A 221 5.92 -7.57 12.81
N LEU A 222 6.26 -7.33 11.54
CA LEU A 222 6.07 -8.32 10.47
C LEU A 222 7.15 -9.42 10.47
N GLY A 223 8.20 -9.27 11.29
CA GLY A 223 9.35 -10.17 11.38
C GLY A 223 10.58 -9.71 10.58
N GLY A 224 10.56 -8.50 10.00
CA GLY A 224 11.65 -7.97 9.19
C GLY A 224 11.81 -8.67 7.84
N ASN A 225 12.82 -8.23 7.07
CA ASN A 225 13.17 -8.86 5.79
C ASN A 225 13.48 -10.36 5.98
N PRO A 226 12.79 -11.28 5.27
CA PRO A 226 13.04 -12.72 5.34
C PRO A 226 14.49 -13.12 5.03
N ARG A 227 15.25 -12.30 4.29
CA ARG A 227 16.62 -12.58 3.85
C ARG A 227 16.71 -13.94 3.17
N MET A 228 15.81 -14.14 2.21
CA MET A 228 15.59 -15.41 1.53
C MET A 228 16.87 -15.95 0.89
N LEU A 229 17.71 -15.08 0.31
CA LEU A 229 18.96 -15.56 -0.30
C LEU A 229 19.92 -16.14 0.73
N LYS A 230 19.99 -15.52 1.92
CA LYS A 230 20.77 -16.05 3.04
C LYS A 230 20.18 -17.36 3.55
N ALA A 231 18.86 -17.47 3.62
CA ALA A 231 18.19 -18.69 4.06
C ALA A 231 18.48 -19.87 3.12
N LEU A 232 18.52 -19.65 1.79
CA LEU A 232 18.81 -20.72 0.83
C LEU A 232 20.30 -21.09 0.71
N THR A 233 21.19 -20.10 0.78
CA THR A 233 22.60 -20.30 0.39
C THR A 233 23.60 -20.15 1.53
N GLY A 234 23.16 -19.69 2.71
CA GLY A 234 24.04 -19.32 3.83
C GLY A 234 24.87 -18.04 3.59
N ARG A 235 24.88 -17.50 2.36
CA ARG A 235 25.65 -16.31 1.98
C ARG A 235 24.91 -15.04 2.39
N ARG A 236 25.62 -14.04 2.91
CA ARG A 236 25.09 -12.66 2.99
C ARG A 236 25.29 -11.97 1.64
N VAL A 237 24.30 -11.17 1.25
CA VAL A 237 24.33 -10.27 0.08
C VAL A 237 24.92 -8.94 0.47
#